data_AF-A0A8J6GXK3-F1
#
_entry.id   AF-A0A8J6GXK3-F1
#
_cell.length_a   1.000
_cell.length_b   1.000
_cell.length_c   1.000
_cell.angle_alpha   90.00
_cell.angle_beta   90.00
_cell.angle_gamma   90.00
#
_symmetry.space_group_name_H-M   'P 1'
#
loop_
_entity.id
_entity.type
_entity.pdbx_description
1 polymer ?
#
loop_
_entity_poly.entity_id
_entity_poly.type
_entity_poly.pdbx_seq_one_letter_code
_entity_poly.pdbx_strand_id
1 'polypeptide(L)'
;MKGTLLLLALLVTGELGFQTTEACIPFFEVYAAVSIGNKIILNAVLSKFDPTDGERKAFEKIMECFNDAGVEGKILKAKVLVTSSPP
;
A
#
# COMPACT_ATOMS: atom_id res chain seq x y z
N MET A 1 -21.83 -0.47 3.79
CA MET A 1 -21.47 -1.77 3.17
C MET A 1 -20.09 -1.68 2.48
N LYS A 2 -19.04 -1.23 3.18
CA LYS A 2 -17.70 -1.00 2.57
C LYS A 2 -16.73 -2.18 2.75
N GLY A 3 -16.78 -2.87 3.89
CA GLY A 3 -15.91 -4.03 4.16
C GLY A 3 -16.11 -5.21 3.19
N THR A 4 -17.36 -5.43 2.74
CA THR A 4 -17.69 -6.47 1.76
C THR A 4 -17.09 -6.18 0.38
N LEU A 5 -16.95 -4.90 0.02
CA LEU A 5 -16.39 -4.47 -1.26
C LEU A 5 -14.88 -4.66 -1.32
N LEU A 6 -14.18 -4.42 -0.20
CA LEU A 6 -12.74 -4.60 -0.09
C LEU A 6 -12.35 -6.09 -0.07
N LEU A 7 -13.16 -6.92 0.61
CA LEU A 7 -13.03 -8.39 0.54
C LEU A 7 -13.31 -8.91 -0.87
N LEU A 8 -14.35 -8.40 -1.56
CA LEU A 8 -14.61 -8.76 -2.95
C LEU A 8 -13.48 -8.32 -3.87
N ALA A 9 -12.92 -7.11 -3.70
CA ALA A 9 -11.79 -6.65 -4.49
C ALA A 9 -10.56 -7.54 -4.28
N LEU A 10 -10.26 -7.92 -3.03
CA LEU A 10 -9.19 -8.87 -2.72
C LEU A 10 -9.42 -10.26 -3.33
N LEU A 11 -10.66 -10.77 -3.26
CA LEU A 11 -11.05 -12.04 -3.89
C LEU A 11 -10.97 -11.98 -5.41
N VAL A 12 -11.38 -10.86 -6.02
CA VAL A 12 -11.28 -10.62 -7.47
C VAL A 12 -9.81 -10.50 -7.90
N THR A 13 -8.94 -9.89 -7.10
CA THR A 13 -7.49 -9.86 -7.39
C THR A 13 -6.79 -11.20 -7.13
N GLY A 14 -7.26 -12.01 -6.17
CA GLY A 14 -6.65 -13.29 -5.81
C GLY A 14 -7.14 -14.48 -6.65
N GLU A 15 -8.44 -14.56 -6.94
CA GLU A 15 -9.07 -15.71 -7.60
C GLU A 15 -9.36 -15.47 -9.09
N LEU A 16 -9.65 -14.23 -9.51
CA LEU A 16 -10.08 -13.92 -10.89
C LEU A 16 -8.96 -13.39 -11.79
N GLY A 17 -7.74 -13.21 -11.27
CA GLY A 17 -6.59 -12.82 -12.09
C GLY A 17 -6.83 -11.53 -12.88
N PHE A 18 -7.56 -10.57 -12.32
CA PHE A 18 -7.74 -9.25 -12.91
C PHE A 18 -6.37 -8.67 -13.25
N GLN A 19 -6.20 -8.12 -14.47
CA GLN A 19 -4.90 -7.69 -15.03
C GLN A 19 -3.96 -7.19 -13.94
N THR A 20 -2.99 -8.02 -13.59
CA THR A 20 -2.02 -7.79 -12.52
C THR A 20 -1.29 -6.47 -12.72
N THR A 21 -1.27 -5.92 -13.93
CA THR A 21 -0.70 -4.62 -14.27
C THR A 21 -1.44 -3.43 -13.64
N GLU A 22 -2.78 -3.40 -13.67
CA GLU A 22 -3.55 -2.21 -13.24
C GLU A 22 -3.75 -2.14 -11.73
N ALA A 23 -3.97 -3.27 -11.05
CA ALA A 23 -4.10 -3.31 -9.60
C ALA A 23 -2.76 -3.09 -8.86
N CYS A 24 -1.64 -3.34 -9.53
CA CYS A 24 -0.31 -3.23 -8.94
C CYS A 24 0.20 -1.78 -8.92
N ILE A 25 -0.26 -0.91 -9.83
CA ILE A 25 0.09 0.51 -9.82
C ILE A 25 -0.38 1.21 -8.53
N PRO A 26 -1.67 1.12 -8.12
CA PRO A 26 -2.13 1.63 -6.82
C PRO A 26 -1.34 1.10 -5.63
N PHE A 27 -1.00 -0.20 -5.63
CA PHE A 27 -0.20 -0.81 -4.58
C PHE A 27 1.19 -0.15 -4.48
N PHE A 28 1.91 -0.04 -5.60
CA PHE A 28 3.23 0.58 -5.61
C PHE A 28 3.19 2.07 -5.28
N GLU A 29 2.14 2.81 -5.69
CA GLU A 29 1.96 4.21 -5.30
C GLU A 29 1.83 4.35 -3.77
N VAL A 30 0.96 3.55 -3.14
CA VAL A 30 0.77 3.58 -1.68
C VAL A 30 2.04 3.12 -0.95
N TYR A 31 2.70 2.06 -1.44
CA TYR A 31 3.96 1.57 -0.89
C TYR A 31 5.07 2.64 -0.96
N ALA A 32 5.18 3.35 -2.09
CA ALA A 32 6.12 4.44 -2.24
C ALA A 32 5.83 5.57 -1.25
N ALA A 33 4.55 5.95 -1.07
CA ALA A 33 4.16 6.99 -0.12
C ALA A 33 4.47 6.62 1.34
N VAL A 34 4.22 5.36 1.73
CA VAL A 34 4.64 4.80 3.03
C VAL A 34 6.16 4.87 3.20
N SER A 35 6.90 4.52 2.14
CA SER A 35 8.37 4.52 2.16
C SER A 35 8.97 5.93 2.25
N ILE A 36 8.35 6.93 1.59
CA ILE A 36 8.72 8.34 1.72
C ILE A 36 8.60 8.79 3.18
N GLY A 37 7.61 8.30 3.92
CA GLY A 37 7.52 8.55 5.35
C GLY A 37 6.87 9.87 5.74
N ASN A 38 6.22 10.56 4.79
CA ASN A 38 5.59 11.86 5.02
C ASN A 38 4.06 11.72 5.07
N LYS A 39 3.47 12.13 6.19
CA LYS A 39 2.03 12.03 6.45
C LYS A 39 1.17 12.75 5.42
N ILE A 40 1.59 13.91 4.91
CA ILE A 40 0.84 14.69 3.92
C ILE A 40 0.82 13.95 2.59
N ILE A 41 1.98 13.46 2.15
CA ILE A 41 2.12 12.70 0.90
C ILE A 41 1.30 11.41 0.97
N LEU A 42 1.42 10.64 2.06
CA LEU A 42 0.65 9.42 2.25
C LEU A 42 -0.85 9.69 2.17
N ASN A 43 -1.34 10.70 2.88
CA ASN A 43 -2.75 11.05 2.89
C ASN A 43 -3.27 11.55 1.54
N ALA A 44 -2.44 12.27 0.77
CA ALA A 44 -2.78 12.69 -0.58
C ALA A 44 -2.94 11.49 -1.52
N VAL A 45 -2.07 10.48 -1.42
CA VAL A 45 -2.18 9.25 -2.21
C VAL A 45 -3.41 8.44 -1.79
N LEU A 46 -3.63 8.25 -0.48
CA LEU A 46 -4.78 7.50 0.02
C LEU A 46 -6.12 8.14 -0.38
N SER A 47 -6.20 9.47 -0.44
CA SER A 47 -7.41 10.19 -0.85
C SER A 47 -7.92 9.84 -2.25
N LYS A 48 -7.11 9.22 -3.11
CA LYS A 48 -7.55 8.70 -4.41
C LYS A 48 -8.53 7.51 -4.30
N PHE A 49 -8.62 6.88 -3.12
CA PHE A 49 -9.35 5.61 -2.91
C PHE A 49 -10.52 5.72 -1.91
N ASP A 50 -11.00 6.94 -1.62
CA ASP A 50 -12.08 7.20 -0.66
C ASP A 50 -11.95 6.44 0.69
N PRO A 51 -10.78 6.53 1.34
CA PRO A 51 -10.46 5.72 2.50
C PRO A 51 -11.33 6.13 3.69
N THR A 52 -11.67 5.14 4.51
CA THR A 52 -12.22 5.36 5.84
C THR A 52 -11.16 5.94 6.78
N ASP A 53 -11.60 6.58 7.86
CA ASP A 53 -10.69 7.08 8.90
C ASP A 53 -9.83 5.97 9.52
N GLY A 54 -10.38 4.75 9.59
CA GLY A 54 -9.67 3.57 10.07
C GLY A 54 -8.54 3.14 9.15
N GLU A 55 -8.80 3.08 7.83
CA GLU A 55 -7.78 2.75 6.82
C GLU A 55 -6.67 3.79 6.79
N ARG A 56 -7.03 5.08 6.88
CA ARG A 56 -6.06 6.18 6.95
C ARG A 56 -5.12 6.02 8.15
N LYS A 57 -5.68 5.81 9.35
CA LYS A 57 -4.89 5.59 10.57
C LYS A 57 -4.01 4.34 10.49
N ALA A 58 -4.49 3.27 9.85
CA ALA A 58 -3.71 2.06 9.68
C ALA A 58 -2.47 2.31 8.82
N PHE A 59 -2.62 2.98 7.67
CA PHE A 59 -1.48 3.32 6.81
C PHE A 59 -0.51 4.32 7.45
N GLU A 60 -1.02 5.29 8.23
CA GLU A 60 -0.16 6.20 9.00
C GLU A 60 0.73 5.44 9.99
N LYS A 61 0.19 4.43 10.70
CA LYS A 61 0.99 3.56 11.58
C LYS A 61 2.02 2.73 10.82
N ILE A 62 1.68 2.20 9.64
CA ILE A 62 2.64 1.47 8.81
C ILE A 62 3.79 2.39 8.40
N MET A 63 3.48 3.62 8.00
CA MET A 63 4.47 4.64 7.66
C MET A 63 5.36 5.01 8.84
N GLU A 64 4.80 5.14 10.05
CA GLU A 64 5.56 5.34 11.29
C GLU A 64 6.56 4.19 11.52
N CYS A 65 6.13 2.92 11.38
CA CYS A 65 7.04 1.77 11.45
C CYS A 65 8.14 1.79 10.39
N PHE A 66 7.87 2.32 9.19
CA PHE A 66 8.89 2.49 8.16
C PHE A 66 9.89 3.58 8.53
N ASN A 67 9.43 4.67 9.16
CA ASN A 67 10.28 5.75 9.64
C ASN A 67 11.18 5.30 10.80
N ASP A 68 10.62 4.57 11.77
CA ASP A 68 11.36 4.04 12.93
C ASP A 68 12.46 3.06 12.52
N ALA A 69 12.25 2.32 11.44
CA ALA A 69 13.25 1.41 10.88
C ALA A 69 14.42 2.13 10.18
N GLY A 70 14.35 3.45 9.99
CA GLY A 70 15.40 4.23 9.33
C GLY A 70 15.60 3.91 7.84
N VAL A 71 16.59 4.56 7.23
CA VAL A 71 16.87 4.48 5.79
C VAL A 71 17.25 3.07 5.35
N GLU A 72 18.14 2.40 6.09
CA GLU A 72 18.55 1.02 5.78
C GLU A 72 17.36 0.05 5.86
N GLY A 73 16.52 0.19 6.89
CA GLY A 73 15.31 -0.60 7.05
C GLY A 73 14.28 -0.37 5.94
N LYS A 74 14.22 0.82 5.34
CA LYS A 74 13.39 1.10 4.15
C LYS A 74 13.97 0.45 2.89
N ILE A 75 15.28 0.56 2.68
CA ILE A 75 15.98 -0.06 1.54
C ILE A 75 15.80 -1.59 1.55
N LEU A 76 15.95 -2.22 2.73
CA LEU A 76 15.75 -3.66 2.87
C LEU A 76 14.33 -4.08 2.49
N LYS A 77 13.31 -3.36 2.95
CA LYS A 77 11.90 -3.64 2.59
C LYS A 77 11.65 -3.47 1.09
N ALA A 78 12.22 -2.43 0.48
CA ALA A 78 12.10 -2.21 -0.96
C ALA A 78 12.77 -3.34 -1.75
N LYS A 79 13.94 -3.80 -1.30
CA LYS A 79 14.65 -4.94 -1.91
C LYS A 79 13.83 -6.22 -1.83
N VAL A 80 13.25 -6.51 -0.67
CA VAL A 80 12.36 -7.68 -0.49
C VAL A 80 11.22 -7.62 -1.49
N LEU A 81 10.54 -6.47 -1.60
CA LEU A 81 9.42 -6.29 -2.52
C LEU A 81 9.82 -6.54 -3.99
N VAL A 82 10.95 -5.98 -4.44
CA VAL A 82 11.46 -6.19 -5.81
C VAL A 82 11.80 -7.66 -6.04
N THR A 83 12.42 -8.33 -5.06
CA THR A 83 12.83 -9.74 -5.20
C THR A 83 11.68 -10.75 -5.11
N SER A 84 10.57 -10.38 -4.46
CA SER A 84 9.37 -11.24 -4.35
C SER A 84 8.38 -11.04 -5.50
N SER A 85 8.58 -10.02 -6.33
CA SER A 85 7.73 -9.75 -7.48
C SER A 85 8.03 -10.76 -8.59
N PRO A 86 7.02 -11.50 -9.13
CA PRO A 86 7.25 -12.32 -10.31
C PRO A 86 7.65 -11.44 -11.51
N PRO A 87 8.45 -11.98 -12.45
CA PRO A 87 8.84 -11.26 -13.66
C PRO A 87 7.66 -10.94 -14.58
#